data_AF-A0A382GGN5-F1
#
_entry.id   AF-A0A382GGN5-F1
#
_cell.length_a   1.000
_cell.length_b   1.000
_cell.length_c   1.000
_cell.angle_alpha   90.00
_cell.angle_beta   90.00
_cell.angle_gamma   90.00
#
_symmetry.space_group_name_H-M   'P 1'
#
loop_
_entity.id
_entity.type
_entity.pdbx_description
1 polymer ?
#
loop_
_entity_poly.entity_id
_entity_poly.type
_entity_poly.pdbx_seq_one_letter_code
_entity_poly.pdbx_strand_id
1 'polypeptide(L)'
;MFTGHVLCGVTPESATYNDSTNTVTIAFSENISSTDVLLGRISISDPSNSYTLTGGTLPDSNYYTDTLEINLVYGTVIDQLVQTLFGASQTVELWGNTTVQVDEIESFGMDNLLIHFEAGAFLDTAFSQSDSVTLPLSTSHFDNPAILSCSYSATHNTLQFVFDRPVQFDQIAEDRSVDGGPGDGSLDPQVGNNDPGEDRNDNDALDTEPNVSPFKIGIGDVAGNAVSLEGAKYIAQVADNDTIDLRLTINDAKRLETTLILDSMNLNLSEGAFRDTLYNMVATSSIAVSTTPDSLPLVADSAKYDYAKN
;
A
#
# COMPACT_ATOMS: atom_id res chain seq x y z
N MET A 1 -1.17 45.07 -38.92
CA MET A 1 -1.84 43.79 -38.66
C MET A 1 -0.90 43.02 -37.75
N PHE A 2 -1.07 43.15 -36.43
CA PHE A 2 -0.27 42.39 -35.46
C PHE A 2 -0.86 40.99 -35.42
N THR A 3 -0.17 40.02 -36.00
CA THR A 3 -0.43 38.61 -35.74
C THR A 3 0.05 38.34 -34.32
N GLY A 4 -0.89 38.32 -33.38
CA GLY A 4 -0.63 37.84 -32.03
C GLY A 4 -0.24 36.37 -32.14
N HIS A 5 1.05 36.08 -31.96
CA HIS A 5 1.46 34.73 -31.61
C HIS A 5 0.90 34.51 -30.21
N VAL A 6 -0.17 33.72 -30.11
CA VAL A 6 -0.46 33.02 -28.86
C VAL A 6 0.69 32.05 -28.71
N LEU A 7 1.62 32.35 -27.82
CA LEU A 7 2.52 31.34 -27.27
C LEU A 7 1.61 30.42 -26.47
N CYS A 8 1.06 29.41 -27.15
CA CYS A 8 0.28 28.37 -26.50
C CYS A 8 1.29 27.61 -25.62
N GLY A 9 1.08 27.61 -24.31
CA GLY A 9 1.89 26.81 -23.42
C GLY A 9 1.68 25.32 -23.68
N VAL A 10 2.57 24.49 -23.15
CA VAL A 10 2.40 23.04 -23.15
C VAL A 10 1.03 22.65 -22.61
N THR A 11 0.36 21.72 -23.28
CA THR A 11 -1.02 21.34 -22.97
C THR A 11 -1.08 19.85 -22.61
N PRO A 12 -1.61 19.47 -21.44
CA PRO A 12 -2.00 18.10 -21.15
C PRO A 12 -3.00 17.60 -22.20
N GLU A 13 -2.75 16.44 -22.80
CA GLU A 13 -3.60 15.85 -23.85
C GLU A 13 -4.45 14.69 -23.33
N SER A 14 -3.90 13.90 -22.41
CA SER A 14 -4.60 12.78 -21.80
C SER A 14 -4.10 12.50 -20.39
N ALA A 15 -4.95 11.85 -19.60
CA ALA A 15 -4.59 11.39 -18.27
C ALA A 15 -5.21 10.02 -17.99
N THR A 16 -4.44 9.18 -17.30
CA THR A 16 -4.85 7.87 -16.83
C THR A 16 -4.49 7.74 -15.36
N TYR A 17 -5.44 7.29 -14.56
CA TYR A 17 -5.22 6.87 -13.18
C TYR A 17 -5.14 5.34 -13.14
N ASN A 18 -4.03 4.82 -12.63
CA ASN A 18 -3.91 3.42 -12.31
C ASN A 18 -4.26 3.24 -10.83
N ASP A 19 -5.43 2.66 -10.56
CA ASP A 19 -5.91 2.44 -9.20
C ASP A 19 -5.05 1.42 -8.44
N SER A 20 -4.28 0.62 -9.17
CA SER A 20 -3.50 -0.46 -8.62
C SER A 20 -2.09 -0.06 -8.22
N THR A 21 -1.53 0.94 -8.91
CA THR A 21 -0.25 1.54 -8.54
C THR A 21 -0.44 2.91 -7.92
N ASN A 22 -1.70 3.33 -7.73
CA ASN A 22 -2.08 4.66 -7.28
C ASN A 22 -1.31 5.76 -8.04
N THR A 23 -1.12 5.57 -9.35
CA THR A 23 -0.28 6.45 -10.18
C THR A 23 -1.12 7.17 -11.21
N VAL A 24 -0.96 8.48 -11.29
CA VAL A 24 -1.52 9.30 -12.38
C VAL A 24 -0.47 9.44 -13.46
N THR A 25 -0.79 9.02 -14.68
CA THR A 25 0.04 9.24 -15.87
C THR A 25 -0.60 10.33 -16.72
N ILE A 26 0.18 11.34 -17.08
CA ILE A 26 -0.26 12.48 -17.88
C ILE A 26 0.61 12.54 -19.14
N ALA A 27 -0.03 12.60 -20.31
CA ALA A 27 0.66 12.82 -21.58
C ALA A 27 0.46 14.27 -22.04
N PHE A 28 1.52 14.86 -22.59
CA PHE A 28 1.56 16.26 -23.02
C PHE A 28 1.80 16.36 -24.52
N SER A 29 1.37 17.47 -25.10
CA SER A 29 1.61 17.78 -26.52
C SER A 29 3.09 18.01 -26.85
N GLU A 30 3.88 18.38 -25.84
CA GLU A 30 5.31 18.72 -25.91
C GLU A 30 6.00 18.38 -24.57
N ASN A 31 7.32 18.43 -24.53
CA ASN A 31 8.07 18.15 -23.31
C ASN A 31 7.83 19.22 -22.22
N ILE A 32 7.57 18.76 -20.99
CA ILE A 32 7.50 19.56 -19.76
C ILE A 32 8.70 19.32 -18.86
N SER A 33 9.00 20.28 -17.99
CA SER A 33 9.94 20.08 -16.88
C SER A 33 9.34 19.14 -15.85
N SER A 34 9.94 17.97 -15.64
CA SER A 34 9.46 17.02 -14.63
C SER A 34 9.81 17.43 -13.20
N THR A 35 10.64 18.47 -13.03
CA THR A 35 11.09 18.97 -11.72
C THR A 35 10.36 20.23 -11.28
N ASP A 36 9.61 20.88 -12.17
CA ASP A 36 8.90 22.15 -11.90
C ASP A 36 7.38 21.95 -12.06
N VAL A 37 6.83 20.97 -11.34
CA VAL A 37 5.41 20.61 -11.37
C VAL A 37 4.71 21.09 -10.11
N LEU A 38 3.66 21.90 -10.24
CA LEU A 38 2.87 22.38 -9.11
C LEU A 38 1.67 21.46 -8.87
N LEU A 39 1.85 20.42 -8.05
CA LEU A 39 0.79 19.44 -7.74
C LEU A 39 -0.46 20.08 -7.11
N GLY A 40 -0.30 21.13 -6.29
CA GLY A 40 -1.41 21.87 -5.69
C GLY A 40 -2.32 22.61 -6.70
N ARG A 41 -1.97 22.59 -8.00
CA ARG A 41 -2.77 23.09 -9.12
C ARG A 41 -3.46 21.98 -9.91
N ILE A 42 -3.36 20.74 -9.41
CA ILE A 42 -3.94 19.55 -10.03
C ILE A 42 -5.02 19.03 -9.08
N SER A 43 -6.22 18.80 -9.59
CA SER A 43 -7.28 18.17 -8.81
C SER A 43 -7.99 17.08 -9.60
N ILE A 44 -8.41 16.04 -8.90
CA ILE A 44 -9.25 14.96 -9.42
C ILE A 44 -10.66 15.18 -8.88
N SER A 45 -11.68 14.92 -9.71
CA SER A 45 -13.07 14.98 -9.27
C SER A 45 -13.91 13.86 -9.86
N ASP A 46 -14.93 13.46 -9.10
CA ASP A 46 -16.10 12.76 -9.59
C ASP A 46 -17.31 13.73 -9.54
N PRO A 47 -18.53 13.32 -9.93
CA PRO A 47 -19.71 14.20 -9.86
C PRO A 47 -20.09 14.72 -8.47
N SER A 48 -19.54 14.15 -7.39
CA SER A 48 -19.93 14.39 -5.99
C SER A 48 -18.80 14.98 -5.13
N ASN A 49 -17.55 14.71 -5.48
CA ASN A 49 -16.36 14.93 -4.67
C ASN A 49 -15.24 15.52 -5.53
N SER A 50 -14.31 16.24 -4.91
CA SER A 50 -13.07 16.68 -5.55
C SER A 50 -11.92 16.70 -4.55
N TYR A 51 -10.75 16.33 -5.01
CA TYR A 51 -9.52 16.25 -4.24
C TYR A 51 -8.42 16.99 -5.01
N THR A 52 -7.82 17.98 -4.37
CA THR A 52 -6.63 18.66 -4.91
C THR A 52 -5.40 17.90 -4.44
N LEU A 53 -4.50 17.56 -5.35
CA LEU A 53 -3.29 16.85 -5.01
C LEU A 53 -2.46 17.69 -4.05
N THR A 54 -2.32 17.21 -2.81
CA THR A 54 -1.44 17.84 -1.81
C THR A 54 -0.05 17.22 -1.78
N GLY A 55 0.20 16.18 -2.60
CA GLY A 55 1.51 15.56 -2.78
C GLY A 55 1.55 14.44 -3.84
N GLY A 56 2.75 13.89 -4.08
CA GLY A 56 3.07 12.81 -5.03
C GLY A 56 4.56 12.78 -5.39
N THR A 57 5.13 11.61 -5.72
CA THR A 57 6.52 11.52 -6.20
C THR A 57 6.60 11.66 -7.72
N LEU A 58 7.57 12.45 -8.19
CA LEU A 58 7.88 12.66 -9.61
C LEU A 58 9.09 11.78 -9.99
N PRO A 59 9.18 11.25 -11.21
CA PRO A 59 10.26 10.37 -11.62
C PRO A 59 11.62 11.10 -11.67
N ASP A 60 12.62 10.52 -10.99
CA ASP A 60 13.94 11.12 -10.71
C ASP A 60 14.91 11.23 -11.89
N SER A 61 14.49 10.96 -13.14
CA SER A 61 15.47 10.61 -14.19
C SER A 61 15.40 11.29 -15.55
N ASN A 62 14.55 12.29 -15.80
CA ASN A 62 14.64 13.11 -17.02
C ASN A 62 14.18 14.55 -16.78
N TYR A 63 15.07 15.54 -16.95
CA TYR A 63 14.72 16.96 -16.77
C TYR A 63 13.55 17.43 -17.66
N TYR A 64 13.35 16.78 -18.81
CA TYR A 64 12.24 17.05 -19.72
C TYR A 64 11.57 15.77 -20.21
N THR A 65 10.24 15.71 -20.15
CA THR A 65 9.43 14.54 -20.54
C THR A 65 8.13 14.95 -21.21
N ASP A 66 7.64 14.15 -22.18
CA ASP A 66 6.30 14.29 -22.76
C ASP A 66 5.24 13.45 -22.01
N THR A 67 5.69 12.62 -21.06
CA THR A 67 4.85 11.76 -20.22
C THR A 67 5.31 11.89 -18.76
N LEU A 68 4.40 12.28 -17.87
CA LEU A 68 4.68 12.41 -16.45
C LEU A 68 3.89 11.39 -15.65
N GLU A 69 4.60 10.59 -14.85
CA GLU A 69 4.00 9.73 -13.85
C GLU A 69 4.06 10.44 -12.49
N ILE A 70 2.95 10.45 -11.77
CA ILE A 70 2.81 11.01 -10.42
C ILE A 70 2.31 9.88 -9.54
N ASN A 71 3.15 9.37 -8.64
CA ASN A 71 2.72 8.34 -7.70
C ASN A 71 2.07 9.01 -6.47
N LEU A 72 0.83 8.63 -6.18
CA LEU A 72 -0.03 9.21 -5.15
C LEU A 72 0.14 8.53 -3.77
N VAL A 73 1.11 7.61 -3.61
CA VAL A 73 1.43 6.98 -2.31
C VAL A 73 2.92 7.08 -1.95
N TYR A 74 3.17 7.27 -0.63
CA TYR A 74 4.48 7.38 0.06
C TYR A 74 5.39 8.56 -0.31
N GLY A 75 6.13 9.03 0.68
CA GLY A 75 6.69 10.39 0.73
C GLY A 75 8.22 10.49 0.71
N THR A 76 8.67 11.52 -0.02
CA THR A 76 9.93 12.27 0.11
C THR A 76 9.57 13.77 0.08
N VAL A 77 10.55 14.68 0.15
CA VAL A 77 10.33 16.10 -0.19
C VAL A 77 10.12 16.19 -1.71
N ILE A 78 8.98 16.74 -2.14
CA ILE A 78 8.53 16.69 -3.54
C ILE A 78 8.42 18.09 -4.16
N ASP A 79 8.31 19.14 -3.35
CA ASP A 79 8.27 20.54 -3.80
C ASP A 79 8.72 21.47 -2.65
N GLN A 80 8.99 22.73 -2.96
CA GLN A 80 9.41 23.76 -2.01
C GLN A 80 8.70 25.08 -2.30
N LEU A 81 7.85 25.52 -1.37
CA LEU A 81 7.17 26.81 -1.45
C LEU A 81 7.97 27.89 -0.73
N VAL A 82 8.42 28.91 -1.46
CA VAL A 82 8.97 30.12 -0.84
C VAL A 82 7.83 31.03 -0.39
N GLN A 83 7.66 31.19 0.93
CA GLN A 83 6.65 32.08 1.50
C GLN A 83 7.21 32.95 2.62
N THR A 84 6.55 34.09 2.88
CA THR A 84 6.93 34.97 4.00
C THR A 84 6.13 34.60 5.23
N LEU A 85 6.76 33.91 6.18
CA LEU A 85 6.18 33.65 7.51
C LEU A 85 6.80 34.62 8.51
N PHE A 86 5.96 35.34 9.25
CA PHE A 86 6.39 36.30 10.27
C PHE A 86 7.41 37.36 9.77
N GLY A 87 7.28 37.79 8.52
CA GLY A 87 8.12 38.84 7.95
C GLY A 87 9.49 38.39 7.43
N ALA A 88 9.78 37.08 7.44
CA ALA A 88 10.99 36.50 6.85
C ALA A 88 10.61 35.50 5.73
N SER A 89 11.38 35.54 4.64
CA SER A 89 11.24 34.55 3.56
C SER A 89 11.74 33.19 4.07
N GLN A 90 10.89 32.19 3.94
CA GLN A 90 11.10 30.82 4.36
C GLN A 90 10.83 29.91 3.16
N THR A 91 11.68 28.91 2.96
CA THR A 91 11.41 27.81 2.04
C THR A 91 10.71 26.72 2.84
N VAL A 92 9.45 26.44 2.50
CA VAL A 92 8.67 25.37 3.11
C VAL A 92 8.73 24.16 2.20
N GLU A 93 9.35 23.10 2.68
CA GLU A 93 9.34 21.81 2.02
C GLU A 93 7.93 21.23 2.07
N LEU A 94 7.43 20.85 0.90
CA LEU A 94 6.20 20.11 0.72
C LEU A 94 6.57 18.64 0.61
N TRP A 95 6.08 17.83 1.54
CA TRP A 95 6.37 16.40 1.66
C TRP A 95 5.22 15.56 1.08
N GLY A 96 5.53 14.41 0.48
CA GLY A 96 4.55 13.46 -0.08
C GLY A 96 3.93 12.46 0.93
N ASN A 97 2.97 11.66 0.44
CA ASN A 97 1.59 11.30 0.91
C ASN A 97 1.34 10.56 2.26
N THR A 98 0.04 10.44 2.64
CA THR A 98 -0.52 9.62 3.75
C THR A 98 -1.59 8.61 3.28
N THR A 99 -1.89 7.56 4.05
CA THR A 99 -2.97 6.59 3.74
C THR A 99 -4.36 7.22 3.61
N VAL A 100 -4.61 8.33 4.31
CA VAL A 100 -5.87 9.09 4.23
C VAL A 100 -6.08 9.70 2.84
N GLN A 101 -5.01 10.20 2.20
CA GLN A 101 -5.10 10.74 0.84
C GLN A 101 -5.47 9.65 -0.17
N VAL A 102 -4.96 8.43 -0.01
CA VAL A 102 -5.33 7.30 -0.85
C VAL A 102 -6.80 6.94 -0.64
N ASP A 103 -7.25 6.82 0.60
CA ASP A 103 -8.66 6.55 0.90
C ASP A 103 -9.59 7.60 0.28
N GLU A 104 -9.19 8.88 0.29
CA GLU A 104 -9.95 9.97 -0.35
C GLU A 104 -10.01 9.83 -1.88
N ILE A 105 -8.89 9.49 -2.54
CA ILE A 105 -8.83 9.30 -3.99
C ILE A 105 -9.55 8.00 -4.41
N GLU A 106 -9.37 6.91 -3.69
CA GLU A 106 -10.07 5.64 -3.93
C GLU A 106 -11.57 5.72 -3.62
N SER A 107 -12.01 6.70 -2.82
CA SER A 107 -13.44 6.91 -2.55
C SER A 107 -14.24 7.45 -3.75
N PHE A 108 -13.55 7.93 -4.79
CA PHE A 108 -14.23 8.46 -5.97
C PHE A 108 -14.99 7.37 -6.73
N GLY A 109 -16.15 7.75 -7.26
CA GLY A 109 -16.83 6.95 -8.27
C GLY A 109 -15.97 6.85 -9.52
N MET A 110 -15.54 5.63 -9.86
CA MET A 110 -14.66 5.36 -11.02
C MET A 110 -15.29 5.71 -12.39
N ASP A 111 -16.60 5.95 -12.41
CA ASP A 111 -17.33 6.39 -13.59
C ASP A 111 -17.33 7.93 -13.72
N ASN A 112 -16.77 8.43 -14.83
CA ASN A 112 -16.71 9.87 -15.18
C ASN A 112 -15.75 10.71 -14.33
N LEU A 113 -14.61 10.15 -13.94
CA LEU A 113 -13.55 10.94 -13.33
C LEU A 113 -13.04 12.03 -14.29
N LEU A 114 -12.77 13.21 -13.72
CA LEU A 114 -12.12 14.32 -14.38
C LEU A 114 -10.84 14.67 -13.65
N ILE A 115 -9.83 15.10 -14.39
CA ILE A 115 -8.65 15.75 -13.84
C ILE A 115 -8.60 17.20 -14.34
N HIS A 116 -8.34 18.11 -13.42
CA HIS A 116 -8.28 19.54 -13.65
C HIS A 116 -6.87 20.04 -13.41
N PHE A 117 -6.34 20.77 -14.38
CA PHE A 117 -5.07 21.46 -14.28
C PHE A 117 -5.34 22.95 -14.33
N GLU A 118 -4.91 23.69 -13.30
CA GLU A 118 -4.89 25.14 -13.38
C GLU A 118 -3.72 25.64 -14.24
N ALA A 119 -3.82 26.88 -14.72
CA ALA A 119 -2.73 27.49 -15.48
C ALA A 119 -1.45 27.55 -14.64
N GLY A 120 -0.32 27.19 -15.25
CA GLY A 120 0.99 27.12 -14.60
C GLY A 120 1.19 25.89 -13.70
N ALA A 121 0.36 24.85 -13.82
CA ALA A 121 0.65 23.55 -13.20
C ALA A 121 1.96 22.92 -13.73
N PHE A 122 2.30 23.20 -15.00
CA PHE A 122 3.52 22.71 -15.65
C PHE A 122 4.26 23.85 -16.37
N LEU A 123 5.57 23.64 -16.58
CA LEU A 123 6.42 24.48 -17.41
C LEU A 123 6.94 23.69 -18.62
N ASP A 124 6.95 24.32 -19.79
CA ASP A 124 7.60 23.76 -20.98
C ASP A 124 9.14 23.92 -20.93
N THR A 125 9.84 23.43 -21.96
CA THR A 125 11.31 23.56 -22.07
C THR A 125 11.82 25.00 -22.17
N ALA A 126 10.94 25.98 -22.43
CA ALA A 126 11.24 27.40 -22.52
C ALA A 126 10.75 28.20 -21.29
N PHE A 127 10.30 27.52 -20.23
CA PHE A 127 9.72 28.09 -19.01
C PHE A 127 8.39 28.86 -19.23
N SER A 128 7.66 28.53 -20.29
CA SER A 128 6.29 29.01 -20.49
C SER A 128 5.33 28.18 -19.66
N GLN A 129 4.33 28.84 -19.07
CA GLN A 129 3.30 28.19 -18.26
C GLN A 129 2.29 27.43 -19.11
N SER A 130 1.84 26.27 -18.62
CA SER A 130 0.70 25.56 -19.19
C SER A 130 -0.60 26.36 -19.03
N ASP A 131 -1.53 26.19 -19.98
CA ASP A 131 -2.90 26.70 -19.84
C ASP A 131 -3.73 25.81 -18.91
N SER A 132 -4.85 26.34 -18.42
CA SER A 132 -5.79 25.53 -17.64
C SER A 132 -6.56 24.57 -18.55
N VAL A 133 -6.65 23.30 -18.18
CA VAL A 133 -7.39 22.30 -18.94
C VAL A 133 -8.10 21.32 -18.01
N THR A 134 -9.22 20.78 -18.45
CA THR A 134 -9.92 19.68 -17.79
C THR A 134 -10.03 18.53 -18.77
N LEU A 135 -9.58 17.35 -18.35
CA LEU A 135 -9.57 16.15 -19.15
C LEU A 135 -10.40 15.05 -18.48
N PRO A 136 -11.01 14.15 -19.26
CA PRO A 136 -11.44 12.86 -18.73
C PRO A 136 -10.24 12.13 -18.14
N LEU A 137 -10.40 11.63 -16.92
CA LEU A 137 -9.41 10.77 -16.29
C LEU A 137 -9.83 9.32 -16.53
N SER A 138 -9.13 8.66 -17.44
CA SER A 138 -9.36 7.23 -17.68
C SER A 138 -8.83 6.41 -16.51
N THR A 139 -9.53 5.36 -16.11
CA THR A 139 -9.03 4.43 -15.09
C THR A 139 -8.44 3.19 -15.74
N SER A 140 -7.37 2.70 -15.15
CA SER A 140 -6.73 1.42 -15.49
C SER A 140 -6.50 0.63 -14.21
N HIS A 141 -6.62 -0.69 -14.30
CA HIS A 141 -6.49 -1.61 -13.19
C HIS A 141 -5.52 -2.72 -13.59
N PHE A 142 -4.57 -3.04 -12.71
CA PHE A 142 -3.83 -4.29 -12.77
C PHE A 142 -4.60 -5.35 -11.98
N ASP A 143 -4.54 -6.61 -12.44
CA ASP A 143 -5.20 -7.69 -11.72
C ASP A 143 -4.72 -7.72 -10.26
N ASN A 144 -5.70 -7.71 -9.34
CA ASN A 144 -5.47 -7.89 -7.90
C ASN A 144 -4.53 -9.10 -7.67
N PRO A 145 -3.53 -8.96 -6.77
CA PRO A 145 -2.66 -10.08 -6.44
C PRO A 145 -3.48 -11.26 -5.91
N ALA A 146 -3.00 -12.46 -6.19
CA ALA A 146 -3.71 -13.68 -5.88
C ALA A 146 -2.84 -14.61 -5.04
N ILE A 147 -3.48 -15.33 -4.14
CA ILE A 147 -2.81 -16.43 -3.45
C ILE A 147 -2.81 -17.67 -4.34
N LEU A 148 -1.61 -18.23 -4.56
CA LEU A 148 -1.39 -19.43 -5.36
C LEU A 148 -1.54 -20.69 -4.52
N SER A 149 -1.01 -20.68 -3.29
CA SER A 149 -1.08 -21.84 -2.41
C SER A 149 -1.02 -21.47 -0.94
N CYS A 150 -1.53 -22.37 -0.10
CA CYS A 150 -1.43 -22.28 1.35
C CYS A 150 -1.02 -23.64 1.92
N SER A 151 -0.11 -23.63 2.89
CA SER A 151 0.25 -24.84 3.63
C SER A 151 0.26 -24.60 5.14
N TYR A 152 -0.05 -25.63 5.90
CA TYR A 152 -0.02 -25.63 7.36
C TYR A 152 0.97 -26.68 7.86
N SER A 153 1.89 -26.28 8.73
CA SER A 153 2.79 -27.19 9.45
C SER A 153 2.36 -27.32 10.91
N ALA A 154 1.81 -28.46 11.30
CA ALA A 154 1.46 -28.76 12.70
C ALA A 154 2.72 -28.82 13.60
N THR A 155 3.86 -29.24 13.05
CA THR A 155 5.15 -29.26 13.80
C THR A 155 5.59 -27.85 14.22
N HIS A 156 5.40 -26.85 13.35
CA HIS A 156 5.88 -25.48 13.58
C HIS A 156 4.77 -24.50 13.99
N ASN A 157 3.51 -24.89 13.87
CA ASN A 157 2.32 -24.04 13.99
C ASN A 157 2.36 -22.85 13.04
N THR A 158 2.78 -23.09 11.79
CA THR A 158 2.97 -22.05 10.78
C THR A 158 2.03 -22.28 9.61
N LEU A 159 1.29 -21.24 9.22
CA LEU A 159 0.64 -21.13 7.92
C LEU A 159 1.59 -20.42 6.95
N GLN A 160 1.87 -21.03 5.82
CA GLN A 160 2.63 -20.42 4.74
C GLN A 160 1.69 -20.09 3.58
N PHE A 161 1.69 -18.83 3.17
CA PHE A 161 0.95 -18.30 2.04
C PHE A 161 1.93 -18.00 0.91
N VAL A 162 1.65 -18.44 -0.30
CA VAL A 162 2.44 -18.13 -1.50
C VAL A 162 1.56 -17.35 -2.47
N PHE A 163 2.02 -16.18 -2.87
CA PHE A 163 1.33 -15.24 -3.74
C PHE A 163 1.90 -15.27 -5.16
N ASP A 164 1.19 -14.69 -6.12
CA ASP A 164 1.63 -14.57 -7.51
C ASP A 164 2.70 -13.49 -7.73
N ARG A 165 2.88 -12.63 -6.74
CA ARG A 165 3.88 -11.55 -6.68
C ARG A 165 4.19 -11.20 -5.23
N PRO A 166 5.26 -10.42 -4.96
CA PRO A 166 5.58 -9.98 -3.61
C PRO A 166 4.43 -9.24 -2.96
N VAL A 167 4.11 -9.64 -1.73
CA VAL A 167 3.19 -8.92 -0.85
C VAL A 167 3.94 -8.21 0.25
N GLN A 168 3.33 -7.16 0.76
CA GLN A 168 3.88 -6.41 1.88
C GLN A 168 3.82 -7.23 3.15
N PHE A 169 4.92 -7.13 3.88
CA PHE A 169 5.03 -7.68 5.20
C PHE A 169 4.37 -6.76 6.25
N ASP A 170 4.06 -7.33 7.41
CA ASP A 170 3.48 -6.67 8.60
C ASP A 170 4.56 -5.93 9.42
N GLN A 171 5.33 -5.06 8.77
CA GLN A 171 6.16 -4.01 9.38
C GLN A 171 5.88 -2.70 8.64
N ILE A 172 5.48 -1.67 9.38
CA ILE A 172 4.78 -0.56 8.75
C ILE A 172 4.96 0.74 9.50
N ALA A 173 5.04 1.81 8.72
CA ALA A 173 4.92 3.26 8.96
C ALA A 173 5.37 3.91 10.28
N GLU A 174 6.27 3.32 11.05
CA GLU A 174 7.25 4.09 11.81
C GLU A 174 8.68 3.60 11.54
N ASP A 175 8.87 2.32 11.20
CA ASP A 175 10.14 1.64 10.85
C ASP A 175 10.66 2.03 9.45
N ARG A 176 11.12 3.27 9.30
CA ARG A 176 11.65 3.87 8.07
C ARG A 176 13.17 3.92 8.14
N SER A 177 13.87 3.17 7.29
CA SER A 177 15.31 3.39 7.18
C SER A 177 15.60 4.81 6.67
N VAL A 178 16.53 5.49 7.32
CA VAL A 178 17.09 6.81 6.93
C VAL A 178 17.58 6.86 5.47
N ASP A 179 17.92 5.69 4.89
CA ASP A 179 18.51 5.52 3.56
C ASP A 179 17.55 4.88 2.53
N GLY A 180 16.24 4.80 2.80
CA GLY A 180 15.25 4.22 1.88
C GLY A 180 15.35 2.70 1.65
N GLY A 181 16.08 1.98 2.50
CA GLY A 181 16.07 0.52 2.61
C GLY A 181 14.97 -0.02 3.54
N PRO A 182 14.92 -1.35 3.78
CA PRO A 182 14.03 -1.95 4.76
C PRO A 182 14.33 -1.40 6.16
N GLY A 183 13.29 -1.18 6.97
CA GLY A 183 13.40 -0.78 8.37
C GLY A 183 14.30 -1.73 9.17
N ASP A 184 14.98 -1.21 10.19
CA ASP A 184 15.95 -1.97 10.98
C ASP A 184 15.36 -2.53 12.29
N GLY A 185 14.09 -2.22 12.57
CA GLY A 185 13.36 -2.66 13.75
C GLY A 185 13.74 -1.92 15.04
N SER A 186 14.41 -0.77 14.93
CA SER A 186 14.77 0.11 16.05
C SER A 186 14.08 1.46 15.87
N LEU A 187 13.47 2.00 16.93
CA LEU A 187 12.88 3.34 16.93
C LEU A 187 13.96 4.41 16.71
N ASP A 188 14.17 4.79 15.45
CA ASP A 188 15.22 5.74 15.09
C ASP A 188 14.82 7.17 15.53
N PRO A 189 15.68 7.86 16.29
CA PRO A 189 15.37 9.19 16.80
C PRO A 189 15.46 10.23 15.68
N GLN A 190 14.77 11.35 15.86
CA GLN A 190 14.86 12.51 14.97
C GLN A 190 16.32 12.91 14.68
N VAL A 191 16.70 12.95 13.40
CA VAL A 191 18.03 13.41 12.95
C VAL A 191 17.92 14.83 12.38
N GLY A 192 18.06 15.81 13.27
CA GLY A 192 18.04 17.22 12.90
C GLY A 192 16.74 17.61 12.20
N ASN A 193 16.85 18.37 11.10
CA ASN A 193 15.68 18.83 10.34
C ASN A 193 15.33 17.91 9.15
N ASN A 194 16.13 16.87 8.89
CA ASN A 194 16.07 16.09 7.65
C ASN A 194 15.33 14.78 7.82
N ASP A 195 15.23 14.28 9.05
CA ASP A 195 14.42 13.11 9.39
C ASP A 195 13.64 13.41 10.67
N PRO A 196 12.29 13.43 10.64
CA PRO A 196 11.48 13.64 11.83
C PRO A 196 11.60 12.51 12.86
N GLY A 197 12.34 11.43 12.56
CA GLY A 197 12.42 10.25 13.41
C GLY A 197 11.23 9.34 13.20
N GLU A 198 11.29 8.18 13.85
CA GLU A 198 10.30 7.13 13.70
C GLU A 198 9.15 7.25 14.70
N ASP A 199 9.35 7.88 15.85
CA ASP A 199 8.30 8.13 16.87
C ASP A 199 7.40 9.31 16.46
N ARG A 200 6.41 9.08 15.59
CA ARG A 200 5.60 10.16 15.03
C ARG A 200 4.44 10.58 15.93
N ASN A 201 4.14 9.78 16.96
CA ASN A 201 3.07 10.05 17.91
C ASN A 201 3.55 10.24 19.36
N ASP A 202 4.86 10.36 19.58
CA ASP A 202 5.53 10.58 20.87
C ASP A 202 5.17 9.48 21.91
N ASN A 203 5.05 8.22 21.49
CA ASN A 203 4.71 7.10 22.38
C ASN A 203 5.92 6.27 22.84
N ASP A 204 7.15 6.66 22.45
CA ASP A 204 8.41 5.96 22.72
C ASP A 204 8.41 4.49 22.23
N ALA A 205 7.63 4.15 21.20
CA ALA A 205 7.52 2.83 20.62
C ALA A 205 7.46 2.89 19.08
N LEU A 206 7.94 1.83 18.44
CA LEU A 206 7.82 1.65 17.00
C LEU A 206 6.41 1.13 16.71
N ASP A 207 5.57 1.97 16.12
CA ASP A 207 4.24 1.54 15.73
C ASP A 207 4.29 0.67 14.47
N THR A 208 3.40 -0.33 14.45
CA THR A 208 3.11 -1.15 13.28
C THR A 208 1.80 -0.64 12.69
N GLU A 209 1.74 -0.23 11.43
CA GLU A 209 0.45 -0.34 10.73
C GLU A 209 0.07 -1.85 10.62
N PRO A 210 -1.12 -2.22 10.16
CA PRO A 210 -1.45 -3.60 9.81
C PRO A 210 -1.72 -3.76 8.30
N ASN A 211 -0.76 -4.27 7.53
CA ASN A 211 -0.87 -4.59 6.10
C ASN A 211 -1.38 -6.02 5.91
N VAL A 212 -1.35 -6.81 6.98
CA VAL A 212 -2.05 -8.07 7.10
C VAL A 212 -3.22 -7.89 8.04
N SER A 213 -4.40 -8.34 7.62
CA SER A 213 -5.61 -8.33 8.44
C SER A 213 -6.01 -9.75 8.81
N PRO A 214 -5.59 -10.27 9.98
CA PRO A 214 -5.85 -11.65 10.38
C PRO A 214 -7.35 -11.99 10.44
N PHE A 215 -8.20 -11.02 10.78
CA PHE A 215 -9.66 -11.18 10.81
C PHE A 215 -10.28 -11.46 9.44
N LYS A 216 -9.57 -11.15 8.35
CA LYS A 216 -9.98 -11.45 6.98
C LYS A 216 -9.44 -12.80 6.49
N ILE A 217 -8.74 -13.54 7.34
CA ILE A 217 -8.17 -14.86 7.06
C ILE A 217 -8.93 -15.92 7.86
N GLY A 218 -9.74 -16.73 7.18
CA GLY A 218 -10.47 -17.85 7.78
C GLY A 218 -10.00 -19.19 7.24
N ILE A 219 -9.97 -20.23 8.07
CA ILE A 219 -9.72 -21.61 7.66
C ILE A 219 -10.99 -22.43 7.95
N GLY A 220 -11.49 -23.15 6.96
CA GLY A 220 -12.63 -24.05 7.12
C GLY A 220 -12.34 -25.48 6.67
N ASP A 221 -13.29 -26.38 6.85
CA ASP A 221 -13.20 -27.77 6.36
C ASP A 221 -14.46 -28.22 5.60
N VAL A 222 -14.41 -29.44 5.05
CA VAL A 222 -15.53 -30.02 4.28
C VAL A 222 -16.78 -30.34 5.12
N ALA A 223 -16.66 -30.36 6.45
CA ALA A 223 -17.78 -30.55 7.36
C ALA A 223 -18.50 -29.23 7.69
N GLY A 224 -17.98 -28.09 7.18
CA GLY A 224 -18.54 -26.76 7.42
C GLY A 224 -18.06 -26.13 8.74
N ASN A 225 -17.04 -26.70 9.39
CA ASN A 225 -16.40 -26.05 10.52
C ASN A 225 -15.52 -24.91 10.01
N ALA A 226 -15.35 -23.86 10.82
CA ALA A 226 -14.49 -22.72 10.49
C ALA A 226 -13.80 -22.16 11.74
N VAL A 227 -12.56 -21.70 11.55
CA VAL A 227 -11.73 -21.01 12.53
C VAL A 227 -11.23 -19.72 11.90
N SER A 228 -11.50 -18.59 12.56
CA SER A 228 -10.88 -17.31 12.23
C SER A 228 -9.51 -17.21 12.92
N LEU A 229 -8.53 -16.63 12.25
CA LEU A 229 -7.21 -16.39 12.83
C LEU A 229 -7.24 -15.07 13.63
N GLU A 230 -7.81 -15.14 14.83
CA GLU A 230 -7.92 -13.98 15.74
C GLU A 230 -6.59 -13.63 16.45
N GLY A 231 -5.61 -14.53 16.40
CA GLY A 231 -4.29 -14.39 17.01
C GLY A 231 -3.16 -14.73 16.05
N ALA A 232 -2.94 -13.88 15.05
CA ALA A 232 -1.65 -13.82 14.37
C ALA A 232 -0.61 -13.35 15.39
N LYS A 233 0.36 -14.20 15.73
CA LYS A 233 1.38 -13.82 16.74
C LYS A 233 2.57 -13.14 16.12
N TYR A 234 3.00 -13.66 14.98
CA TYR A 234 4.27 -13.30 14.37
C TYR A 234 4.24 -13.72 12.91
N ILE A 235 4.58 -12.81 12.02
CA ILE A 235 4.89 -13.12 10.63
C ILE A 235 6.41 -13.16 10.50
N ALA A 236 6.95 -14.18 9.83
CA ALA A 236 8.39 -14.49 9.89
C ALA A 236 9.27 -13.68 8.95
N GLN A 237 8.69 -13.11 7.90
CA GLN A 237 9.40 -12.25 6.96
C GLN A 237 9.83 -10.96 7.68
N VAL A 238 10.78 -10.25 7.10
CA VAL A 238 11.28 -8.93 7.58
C VAL A 238 11.41 -7.94 6.43
N ALA A 239 10.84 -8.31 5.28
CA ALA A 239 10.85 -7.59 4.03
C ALA A 239 9.73 -8.15 3.15
N ASP A 240 9.30 -7.36 2.17
CA ASP A 240 8.31 -7.76 1.17
C ASP A 240 8.72 -9.07 0.49
N ASN A 241 7.75 -9.97 0.34
CA ASN A 241 8.01 -11.32 -0.13
C ASN A 241 6.78 -11.92 -0.80
N ASP A 242 6.98 -12.76 -1.81
CA ASP A 242 5.89 -13.54 -2.41
C ASP A 242 5.45 -14.71 -1.53
N THR A 243 6.18 -14.95 -0.43
CA THR A 243 5.91 -16.01 0.54
C THR A 243 5.84 -15.43 1.93
N ILE A 244 4.68 -15.58 2.59
CA ILE A 244 4.45 -15.16 3.98
C ILE A 244 4.24 -16.36 4.89
N ASP A 245 5.01 -16.43 5.97
CA ASP A 245 4.90 -17.43 7.04
C ASP A 245 4.27 -16.76 8.27
N LEU A 246 3.00 -17.08 8.53
CA LEU A 246 2.28 -16.67 9.72
C LEU A 246 2.37 -17.75 10.80
N ARG A 247 3.05 -17.43 11.90
CA ARG A 247 3.12 -18.30 13.07
C ARG A 247 1.91 -18.07 13.98
N LEU A 248 1.14 -19.13 14.17
CA LEU A 248 -0.02 -19.14 15.03
C LEU A 248 0.40 -19.18 16.51
N THR A 249 -0.44 -18.60 17.37
CA THR A 249 -0.34 -18.89 18.81
C THR A 249 -0.63 -20.38 19.05
N ILE A 250 -0.14 -20.92 20.17
CA ILE A 250 -0.47 -22.29 20.59
C ILE A 250 -1.99 -22.49 20.73
N ASN A 251 -2.71 -21.45 21.14
CA ASN A 251 -4.16 -21.54 21.29
C ASN A 251 -4.88 -21.59 19.94
N ASP A 252 -4.45 -20.80 18.95
CA ASP A 252 -5.07 -20.81 17.61
C ASP A 252 -4.72 -22.07 16.84
N ALA A 253 -3.47 -22.53 16.94
CA ALA A 253 -3.08 -23.84 16.41
C ALA A 253 -3.92 -24.96 17.04
N LYS A 254 -4.05 -24.98 18.37
CA LYS A 254 -4.92 -25.94 19.06
C LYS A 254 -6.37 -25.85 18.59
N ARG A 255 -6.93 -24.64 18.45
CA ARG A 255 -8.30 -24.44 17.94
C ARG A 255 -8.44 -25.02 16.53
N LEU A 256 -7.51 -24.70 15.65
CA LEU A 256 -7.46 -25.18 14.27
C LEU A 256 -7.40 -26.71 14.24
N GLU A 257 -6.46 -27.33 14.95
CA GLU A 257 -6.23 -28.78 14.95
C GLU A 257 -7.35 -29.59 15.64
N THR A 258 -8.03 -29.02 16.63
CA THR A 258 -9.10 -29.72 17.36
C THR A 258 -10.49 -29.48 16.78
N THR A 259 -10.67 -28.43 15.97
CA THR A 259 -11.96 -28.07 15.38
C THR A 259 -12.08 -28.53 13.93
N LEU A 260 -10.98 -28.45 13.16
CA LEU A 260 -11.00 -28.72 11.72
C LEU A 260 -10.46 -30.11 11.38
N ILE A 261 -10.97 -30.66 10.28
CA ILE A 261 -10.41 -31.86 9.65
C ILE A 261 -9.18 -31.46 8.81
N LEU A 262 -7.98 -31.70 9.36
CA LEU A 262 -6.69 -31.29 8.79
C LEU A 262 -6.43 -31.71 7.33
N ASP A 263 -6.95 -32.87 6.91
CA ASP A 263 -6.77 -33.40 5.53
C ASP A 263 -7.70 -32.76 4.50
N SER A 264 -8.55 -31.83 4.92
CA SER A 264 -9.61 -31.24 4.09
C SER A 264 -9.81 -29.74 4.36
N MET A 265 -8.76 -29.09 4.86
CA MET A 265 -8.80 -27.67 5.16
C MET A 265 -8.83 -26.83 3.89
N ASN A 266 -9.53 -25.70 3.97
CA ASN A 266 -9.64 -24.72 2.91
C ASN A 266 -9.47 -23.32 3.50
N LEU A 267 -8.55 -22.56 2.94
CA LEU A 267 -8.35 -21.15 3.25
C LEU A 267 -9.47 -20.36 2.57
N ASN A 268 -10.12 -19.50 3.34
CA ASN A 268 -11.07 -18.50 2.87
C ASN A 268 -10.49 -17.12 3.19
N LEU A 269 -9.98 -16.46 2.16
CA LEU A 269 -9.40 -15.15 2.23
C LEU A 269 -10.43 -14.11 1.77
N SER A 270 -10.66 -13.09 2.59
CA SER A 270 -11.44 -11.91 2.17
C SER A 270 -10.51 -10.87 1.54
N GLU A 271 -11.04 -10.04 0.65
CA GLU A 271 -10.26 -9.00 -0.03
C GLU A 271 -9.58 -8.04 0.95
N GLY A 272 -8.30 -7.74 0.67
CA GLY A 272 -7.48 -6.86 1.52
C GLY A 272 -7.12 -7.50 2.86
N ALA A 273 -7.06 -8.83 2.93
CA ALA A 273 -6.40 -9.56 4.01
C ALA A 273 -4.87 -9.40 3.98
N PHE A 274 -4.33 -9.17 2.78
CA PHE A 274 -2.94 -8.82 2.51
C PHE A 274 -2.95 -7.67 1.48
N ARG A 275 -1.83 -6.97 1.33
CA ARG A 275 -1.61 -6.00 0.27
C ARG A 275 -0.30 -6.26 -0.46
N ASP A 276 -0.20 -5.94 -1.76
CA ASP A 276 1.08 -6.00 -2.46
C ASP A 276 1.96 -4.77 -2.24
N THR A 277 3.17 -4.76 -2.81
CA THR A 277 4.11 -3.64 -2.68
C THR A 277 3.61 -2.32 -3.26
N LEU A 278 2.49 -2.35 -4.00
CA LEU A 278 1.83 -1.19 -4.59
C LEU A 278 0.50 -0.88 -3.88
N TYR A 279 0.25 -1.52 -2.72
CA TYR A 279 -0.94 -1.43 -1.89
C TYR A 279 -2.24 -2.01 -2.47
N ASN A 280 -2.13 -2.80 -3.55
CA ASN A 280 -3.26 -3.54 -4.09
C ASN A 280 -3.80 -4.52 -3.07
N MET A 281 -5.12 -4.53 -2.90
CA MET A 281 -5.77 -5.53 -2.07
C MET A 281 -5.61 -6.92 -2.71
N VAL A 282 -5.04 -7.86 -1.95
CA VAL A 282 -5.04 -9.26 -2.38
C VAL A 282 -6.48 -9.73 -2.53
N ALA A 283 -6.79 -10.35 -3.66
CA ALA A 283 -8.13 -10.76 -4.03
C ALA A 283 -8.69 -11.81 -3.06
N THR A 284 -10.02 -11.86 -2.96
CA THR A 284 -10.68 -12.97 -2.26
C THR A 284 -10.29 -14.32 -2.86
N SER A 285 -10.08 -15.31 -2.01
CA SER A 285 -9.59 -16.62 -2.42
C SER A 285 -10.19 -17.74 -1.58
N SER A 286 -10.43 -18.88 -2.23
CA SER A 286 -10.88 -20.11 -1.59
C SER A 286 -10.03 -21.27 -2.11
N ILE A 287 -8.97 -21.61 -1.38
CA ILE A 287 -7.97 -22.59 -1.84
C ILE A 287 -7.72 -23.67 -0.79
N ALA A 288 -7.45 -24.89 -1.24
CA ALA A 288 -7.11 -26.00 -0.36
C ALA A 288 -5.82 -25.71 0.42
N VAL A 289 -5.81 -26.04 1.70
CA VAL A 289 -4.61 -25.95 2.55
C VAL A 289 -3.94 -27.30 2.58
N SER A 290 -2.69 -27.36 2.16
CA SER A 290 -1.88 -28.57 2.28
C SER A 290 -1.34 -28.70 3.70
N THR A 291 -1.54 -29.85 4.35
CA THR A 291 -1.16 -30.03 5.75
C THR A 291 0.03 -30.97 5.88
N THR A 292 1.04 -30.53 6.65
CA THR A 292 2.12 -31.39 7.12
C THR A 292 1.84 -31.75 8.59
N PRO A 293 1.54 -33.02 8.90
CA PRO A 293 1.26 -33.45 10.26
C PRO A 293 2.50 -33.32 11.15
N ASP A 294 2.31 -33.38 12.46
CA ASP A 294 3.41 -33.41 13.42
C ASP A 294 4.31 -34.62 13.12
N SER A 295 5.62 -34.38 13.10
CA SER A 295 6.65 -35.42 12.95
C SER A 295 6.66 -36.44 14.09
N LEU A 296 6.16 -36.09 15.28
CA LEU A 296 6.12 -36.95 16.47
C LEU A 296 4.76 -36.88 17.18
N PRO A 297 3.67 -37.41 16.57
CA PRO A 297 2.38 -37.38 17.20
C PRO A 297 2.42 -38.20 18.49
N LEU A 298 2.12 -37.56 19.63
CA LEU A 298 1.94 -38.25 20.90
C LEU A 298 0.63 -39.05 20.84
N VAL A 299 0.73 -40.32 20.44
CA VAL A 299 -0.41 -41.24 20.45
C VAL A 299 -0.55 -41.83 21.85
N ALA A 300 -1.67 -41.56 22.52
CA ALA A 300 -1.98 -42.21 23.78
C ALA A 300 -2.23 -43.71 23.55
N ASP A 301 -1.33 -44.54 24.06
CA ASP A 301 -1.45 -46.02 23.96
C ASP A 301 -2.54 -46.57 24.89
N SER A 302 -2.73 -45.96 26.06
CA SER A 302 -3.87 -46.26 26.95
C SER A 302 -4.15 -45.15 27.94
N ALA A 303 -5.40 -45.09 28.42
CA ALA A 303 -5.80 -44.29 29.57
C ALA A 303 -6.43 -45.20 30.63
N LYS A 304 -6.08 -45.00 31.91
CA LYS A 304 -6.68 -45.71 33.05
C LYS A 304 -7.28 -44.70 34.02
N TYR A 305 -8.56 -44.90 34.34
CA TYR A 305 -9.26 -44.14 35.38
C TYR A 305 -9.41 -45.03 36.63
N ASP A 306 -8.85 -44.59 37.76
CA ASP A 306 -8.93 -45.30 39.04
C ASP A 306 -10.02 -44.65 39.91
N TYR A 307 -11.19 -45.28 39.97
CA TYR A 307 -12.33 -44.80 40.74
C TYR A 307 -12.14 -44.94 42.26
N ALA A 308 -11.11 -45.67 42.73
CA ALA A 308 -10.86 -45.89 44.15
C ALA A 308 -10.08 -44.73 44.82
N LYS A 309 -9.76 -43.67 44.07
CA LYS A 309 -9.04 -42.47 44.56
C LYS A 309 -9.91 -41.20 44.58
N ASN A 310 -11.24 -41.34 44.57
CA ASN A 310 -12.17 -40.25 44.87
C ASN A 310 -12.42 -40.11 46.36
#